data_AF-A0A0K8RMH5-F1
#
_entry.id   AF-A0A0K8RMH5-F1
#
_cell.length_a   1.000
_cell.length_b   1.000
_cell.length_c   1.000
_cell.angle_alpha   90.00
_cell.angle_beta   90.00
_cell.angle_gamma   90.00
#
_symmetry.space_group_name_H-M   'P 1'
#
loop_
_entity.id
_entity.type
_entity.pdbx_description
1 polymer ?
#
loop_
_entity_poly.entity_id
_entity_poly.type
_entity_poly.pdbx_seq_one_letter_code
_entity_poly.pdbx_strand_id
1 'polypeptide(L)'
;MSLFMITMGLAILLHDVESTFGNWYLDKNLSHMREECKTKLKSQFDTECKRIGGEFTKFNVCNIQCKVQNGNHVKFPYVFLKNDLPCGPYGEKCKEGLCYGPCDVQFFNLPRPRSDDEINRKKRDAK
;
A
#
# COMPACT_ATOMS: atom_id res chain seq x y z
N MET A 1 6.53 -38.25 -22.02
CA MET A 1 6.48 -37.80 -20.60
C MET A 1 7.67 -36.91 -20.21
N SER A 2 8.14 -36.01 -21.10
CA SER A 2 9.32 -35.16 -20.84
C SER A 2 8.96 -33.66 -20.82
N LEU A 3 8.08 -33.22 -21.72
CA LEU A 3 7.67 -31.81 -21.84
C LEU A 3 6.95 -31.24 -20.59
N PHE A 4 6.14 -32.04 -19.88
CA PHE A 4 5.42 -31.57 -18.69
C PHE A 4 6.34 -31.29 -17.48
N MET A 5 7.46 -32.00 -17.38
CA MET A 5 8.45 -31.80 -16.29
C MET A 5 9.22 -30.49 -16.52
N ILE A 6 9.47 -30.13 -17.78
CA ILE A 6 10.15 -28.89 -18.15
C ILE A 6 9.24 -27.67 -17.89
N THR A 7 7.95 -27.77 -18.19
CA THR A 7 6.99 -26.68 -17.95
C THR A 7 6.70 -26.44 -16.46
N MET A 8 6.67 -27.49 -15.64
CA MET A 8 6.48 -27.36 -14.19
C MET A 8 7.70 -26.77 -13.48
N GLY A 9 8.91 -27.10 -13.91
CA GLY A 9 10.14 -26.51 -13.36
C GLY A 9 10.24 -24.99 -13.61
N LEU A 10 9.78 -24.52 -14.77
CA LEU A 10 9.78 -23.08 -15.09
C LEU A 10 8.75 -22.29 -14.28
N ALA A 11 7.60 -22.89 -13.95
CA ALA A 11 6.58 -22.26 -13.11
C ALA A 11 7.07 -22.05 -11.67
N ILE A 12 7.80 -23.02 -11.10
CA ILE A 12 8.34 -22.91 -9.74
C ILE A 12 9.37 -21.77 -9.66
N LEU A 13 10.27 -21.67 -10.65
CA LEU A 13 11.29 -20.62 -10.68
C LEU A 13 10.71 -19.21 -10.90
N LEU A 14 9.58 -19.06 -11.60
CA LEU A 14 8.92 -17.76 -11.79
C LEU A 14 8.20 -17.26 -10.53
N HIS A 15 7.69 -18.15 -9.68
CA HIS A 15 7.12 -17.78 -8.39
C HIS A 15 8.20 -17.26 -7.43
N ASP A 16 9.42 -17.80 -7.50
CA ASP A 16 10.54 -17.40 -6.64
C ASP A 16 11.20 -16.07 -7.05
N VAL A 17 10.99 -15.59 -8.29
CA VAL A 17 11.49 -14.26 -8.74
C VAL A 17 10.80 -13.12 -7.99
N GLU A 18 9.56 -13.33 -7.52
CA GLU A 18 8.88 -12.38 -6.64
C GLU A 18 9.46 -12.40 -5.21
N SER A 19 10.10 -13.50 -4.81
CA SER A 19 10.79 -13.66 -3.51
C SER A 19 12.29 -13.35 -3.53
N THR A 20 12.92 -13.13 -4.69
CA THR A 20 14.36 -12.80 -4.78
C THR A 20 14.68 -11.29 -4.74
N PHE A 21 13.68 -10.43 -4.56
CA PHE A 21 13.86 -9.03 -4.16
C PHE A 21 14.06 -8.97 -2.63
N GLY A 22 15.23 -9.41 -2.17
CA GLY A 22 15.54 -9.62 -0.75
C GLY A 22 15.09 -8.48 0.18
N ASN A 23 14.30 -8.84 1.21
CA ASN A 23 13.94 -8.11 2.43
C ASN A 23 14.01 -6.57 2.38
N TRP A 24 13.61 -5.94 1.27
CA TRP A 24 13.61 -4.50 1.16
C TRP A 24 12.25 -3.98 1.59
N TYR A 25 12.28 -2.89 2.34
CA TYR A 25 11.08 -2.22 2.76
C TYR A 25 11.37 -0.74 3.01
N LEU A 26 10.31 0.05 2.98
CA LEU A 26 10.35 1.46 3.32
C LEU A 26 10.38 1.59 4.84
N ASP A 27 11.47 2.10 5.39
CA ASP A 27 11.51 2.67 6.73
C ASP A 27 11.75 4.19 6.63
N LYS A 28 11.70 4.90 7.77
CA LYS A 28 11.88 6.36 7.78
C LYS A 28 13.22 6.80 7.16
N ASN A 29 14.25 5.96 7.24
CA ASN A 29 15.60 6.27 6.78
C ASN A 29 15.94 5.63 5.42
N LEU A 30 15.05 4.82 4.86
CA LEU A 30 15.29 3.99 3.67
C LEU A 30 16.54 3.09 3.83
N SER A 31 16.81 2.62 5.06
CA SER A 31 18.00 1.85 5.44
C SER A 31 17.98 0.43 4.87
N HIS A 32 16.80 -0.13 4.60
CA HIS A 32 16.62 -1.48 4.05
C HIS A 32 16.42 -1.48 2.53
N MET A 33 16.82 -0.41 1.84
CA MET A 33 16.67 -0.26 0.40
C MET A 33 18.04 -0.04 -0.26
N ARG A 34 18.28 -0.68 -1.40
CA ARG A 34 19.49 -0.43 -2.20
C ARG A 34 19.60 1.04 -2.60
N GLU A 35 20.81 1.57 -2.64
CA GLU A 35 21.06 3.00 -2.93
C GLU A 35 20.50 3.46 -4.28
N GLU A 36 20.52 2.60 -5.29
CA GLU A 36 19.93 2.86 -6.61
C GLU A 36 18.41 3.11 -6.52
N CYS A 37 17.68 2.27 -5.76
CA CYS A 37 16.25 2.40 -5.54
C CYS A 37 15.95 3.62 -4.67
N LYS A 38 16.75 3.86 -3.63
CA LYS A 38 16.62 5.03 -2.74
C LYS A 38 16.76 6.33 -3.51
N THR A 39 17.74 6.42 -4.39
CA THR A 39 17.98 7.60 -5.25
C THR A 39 16.80 7.81 -6.20
N LYS A 40 16.31 6.74 -6.84
CA LYS A 40 15.16 6.80 -7.73
C LYS A 40 13.86 7.17 -7.01
N LEU A 41 13.67 6.72 -5.77
CA LEU A 41 12.52 7.11 -4.95
C LEU A 41 12.60 8.59 -4.59
N LYS A 42 13.74 9.05 -4.07
CA LYS A 42 13.94 10.45 -3.66
C LYS A 42 13.80 11.43 -4.83
N SER A 43 14.26 11.06 -6.04
CA SER A 43 14.13 11.93 -7.22
C SER A 43 12.67 12.16 -7.65
N GLN A 44 11.76 11.28 -7.24
CA GLN A 44 10.32 11.44 -7.51
C GLN A 44 9.64 12.39 -6.52
N PHE A 45 10.18 12.60 -5.32
CA PHE A 45 9.50 13.42 -4.29
C PHE A 45 9.21 14.84 -4.75
N ASP A 46 10.22 15.54 -5.26
CA ASP A 46 10.03 16.90 -5.79
C ASP A 46 9.12 16.91 -7.01
N THR A 47 9.22 15.89 -7.87
CA THR A 47 8.37 15.76 -9.06
C THR A 47 6.90 15.65 -8.66
N GLU A 48 6.57 14.80 -7.70
CA GLU A 48 5.21 14.62 -7.22
C GLU A 48 4.68 15.84 -6.47
N CYS A 49 5.50 16.50 -5.64
CA CYS A 49 5.09 17.75 -4.99
C CYS A 49 4.87 18.88 -5.99
N LYS A 50 5.71 19.00 -7.03
CA LYS A 50 5.54 20.00 -8.09
C LYS A 50 4.24 19.80 -8.88
N ARG A 51 3.77 18.57 -9.06
CA ARG A 51 2.47 18.29 -9.73
C ARG A 51 1.29 18.92 -9.02
N ILE A 52 1.37 19.11 -7.70
CA ILE A 52 0.34 19.78 -6.90
C ILE A 52 0.70 21.24 -6.59
N GLY A 53 1.70 21.81 -7.28
CA GLY A 53 2.14 23.20 -7.09
C GLY A 53 2.87 23.44 -5.76
N GLY A 54 3.54 22.42 -5.22
CA GLY A 54 4.24 22.49 -3.95
C GLY A 54 5.69 22.03 -4.00
N GLU A 55 6.33 22.12 -2.84
CA GLU A 55 7.73 21.72 -2.61
C GLU A 55 7.78 20.56 -1.61
N PHE A 56 8.72 19.63 -1.80
CA PHE A 56 8.90 18.54 -0.86
C PHE A 56 9.33 19.06 0.52
N THR A 57 8.72 18.53 1.57
CA THR A 57 9.04 18.88 2.96
C THR A 57 9.55 17.68 3.73
N LYS A 58 8.82 16.56 3.67
CA LYS A 58 9.11 15.41 4.52
C LYS A 58 8.64 14.10 3.92
N PHE A 59 9.37 13.03 4.17
CA PHE A 59 8.96 11.65 3.88
C PHE A 59 8.49 10.96 5.17
N ASN A 60 7.34 10.28 5.11
CA ASN A 60 6.75 9.53 6.22
C ASN A 60 6.43 8.09 5.81
N VAL A 61 7.40 7.39 5.21
CA VAL A 61 7.31 5.98 4.81
C VAL A 61 6.34 5.72 3.64
N CYS A 62 5.02 5.81 3.87
CA CYS A 62 3.99 5.57 2.86
C CYS A 62 3.40 6.85 2.25
N ASN A 63 3.87 8.02 2.66
CA ASN A 63 3.52 9.29 2.06
C ASN A 63 4.68 10.29 2.11
N ILE A 64 4.59 11.31 1.26
CA ILE A 64 5.38 12.54 1.37
C ILE A 64 4.46 13.69 1.76
N GLN A 65 5.00 14.64 2.52
CA GLN A 65 4.38 15.91 2.81
C GLN A 65 4.97 16.95 1.87
N CYS A 66 4.10 17.68 1.20
CA CYS A 66 4.46 18.80 0.33
C CYS A 66 3.99 20.10 0.99
N LYS A 67 4.72 21.19 0.79
CA LYS A 67 4.30 22.54 1.15
C LYS A 67 3.75 23.22 -0.09
N VAL A 68 2.47 23.59 -0.07
CA VAL A 68 1.81 24.33 -1.16
C VAL A 68 1.47 25.72 -0.64
N GLN A 69 1.96 26.75 -1.31
CA GLN A 69 1.67 28.14 -0.97
C GLN A 69 0.79 28.76 -2.07
N ASN A 70 -0.36 29.31 -1.65
CA ASN A 70 -1.26 30.05 -2.53
C ASN A 70 -1.52 31.43 -1.92
N GLY A 71 -0.82 32.45 -2.43
CA GLY A 71 -0.76 33.77 -1.82
C GLY A 71 -0.23 33.70 -0.39
N ASN A 72 -1.08 34.09 0.57
CA ASN A 72 -0.77 34.08 2.01
C ASN A 72 -1.16 32.77 2.72
N HIS A 73 -1.80 31.83 2.03
CA HIS A 73 -2.21 30.55 2.64
C HIS A 73 -1.17 29.47 2.36
N VAL A 74 -0.70 28.83 3.43
CA VAL A 74 0.20 27.68 3.36
C VAL A 74 -0.56 26.43 3.76
N LYS A 75 -0.50 25.40 2.92
CA LYS A 75 -1.06 24.08 3.19
C LYS A 75 0.06 23.03 3.14
N PHE A 76 -0.13 21.96 3.91
CA PHE A 76 0.79 20.82 3.93
C PHE A 76 0.10 19.52 3.49
N PRO A 77 -0.34 19.42 2.23
CA PRO A 77 -0.96 18.20 1.73
C PRO A 77 0.00 17.02 1.76
N TYR A 78 -0.58 15.82 1.90
CA TYR A 78 0.14 14.56 1.77
C TYR A 78 -0.08 13.98 0.38
N VAL A 79 0.98 13.46 -0.23
CA VAL A 79 0.93 12.66 -1.46
C VAL A 79 1.31 11.24 -1.10
N PHE A 80 0.44 10.29 -1.42
CA PHE A 80 0.59 8.90 -1.00
C PHE A 80 1.45 8.13 -2.00
N LEU A 81 2.30 7.25 -1.47
CA LEU A 81 2.96 6.25 -2.29
C LEU A 81 1.94 5.23 -2.77
N LYS A 82 2.32 4.45 -3.79
CA LYS A 82 1.49 3.36 -4.30
C LYS A 82 1.17 2.36 -3.19
N ASN A 83 -0.05 1.83 -3.21
CA ASN A 83 -0.44 0.73 -2.33
C ASN A 83 0.45 -0.51 -2.58
N ASP A 84 0.48 -1.38 -1.57
CA ASP A 84 1.17 -2.68 -1.55
C ASP A 84 2.70 -2.62 -1.54
N LEU A 85 3.30 -1.43 -1.46
CA LEU A 85 4.74 -1.29 -1.24
C LEU A 85 5.12 -1.79 0.18
N PRO A 86 6.20 -2.58 0.33
CA PRO A 86 6.65 -3.05 1.62
C PRO A 86 7.12 -1.88 2.48
N CYS A 87 6.65 -1.77 3.72
CA CYS A 87 6.91 -0.65 4.62
C CYS A 87 7.33 -1.06 6.05
N GLY A 88 7.68 -2.33 6.22
CA GLY A 88 8.23 -2.85 7.47
C GLY A 88 8.85 -4.24 7.29
N PRO A 89 9.55 -4.75 8.32
CA PRO A 89 10.28 -6.01 8.27
C PRO A 89 9.40 -7.26 8.39
N TYR A 90 8.14 -7.13 8.78
CA TYR A 90 7.21 -8.23 9.06
C TYR A 90 6.14 -8.41 7.97
N GLY A 91 6.36 -7.82 6.79
CA GLY A 91 5.43 -7.90 5.67
C GLY A 91 4.36 -6.80 5.68
N GLU A 92 4.59 -5.71 6.41
CA GLU A 92 3.73 -4.54 6.41
C GLU A 92 3.71 -3.89 5.02
N LYS A 93 2.55 -3.37 4.62
CA LYS A 93 2.33 -2.78 3.29
C LYS A 93 1.68 -1.40 3.37
N CYS A 94 2.06 -0.53 2.44
CA CYS A 94 1.41 0.76 2.28
C CYS A 94 -0.03 0.57 1.79
N LYS A 95 -0.99 1.23 2.45
CA LYS A 95 -2.38 1.35 2.01
C LYS A 95 -2.88 2.74 2.39
N GLU A 96 -3.35 3.49 1.41
CA GLU A 96 -3.93 4.83 1.62
C GLU A 96 -2.99 5.78 2.41
N GLY A 97 -1.68 5.70 2.13
CA GLY A 97 -0.67 6.54 2.75
C GLY A 97 -0.21 6.11 4.15
N LEU A 98 -0.73 5.00 4.68
CA LEU A 98 -0.36 4.42 5.97
C LEU A 98 0.30 3.05 5.78
N CYS A 99 1.17 2.67 6.72
CA CYS A 99 1.81 1.37 6.75
C CYS A 99 0.99 0.42 7.63
N TYR A 100 0.37 -0.59 7.03
CA TYR A 100 -0.46 -1.56 7.74
C TYR A 100 0.27 -2.89 7.89
N GLY A 101 0.18 -3.46 9.09
CA GLY A 101 0.62 -4.82 9.34
C GLY A 101 -0.24 -5.84 8.61
N PRO A 102 0.31 -7.04 8.31
CA PRO A 102 -0.48 -8.13 7.74
C PRO A 102 -1.67 -8.54 8.62
N CYS A 103 -1.60 -8.27 9.92
CA CYS A 103 -2.66 -8.54 10.89
C CYS A 103 -3.60 -7.35 11.13
N ASP A 104 -3.38 -6.19 10.51
CA ASP A 104 -4.26 -5.01 10.63
C ASP A 104 -5.46 -5.13 9.69
N VAL A 105 -6.21 -6.21 9.83
CA VAL A 105 -7.40 -6.51 9.04
C VAL A 105 -8.59 -6.74 9.95
N GLN A 106 -9.78 -6.36 9.48
CA GLN A 106 -11.02 -6.78 10.13
C GLN A 106 -11.27 -8.24 9.77
N PHE A 107 -10.93 -9.15 10.68
CA PHE A 107 -11.15 -10.60 10.50
C PHE A 107 -12.64 -10.98 10.49
N PHE A 108 -13.49 -10.12 11.06
CA PHE A 108 -14.92 -10.36 11.17
C PHE A 108 -15.69 -9.19 10.58
N ASN A 109 -16.67 -9.49 9.75
CA ASN A 109 -17.71 -8.51 9.43
C ASN A 109 -18.65 -8.40 10.64
N LEU A 110 -19.01 -7.17 11.01
CA LEU A 110 -20.08 -6.97 11.98
C LEU A 110 -21.36 -7.62 11.43
N PRO A 111 -22.11 -8.39 12.24
CA PRO A 111 -23.43 -8.85 11.86
C PRO A 111 -24.23 -7.64 11.41
N ARG A 112 -24.74 -7.65 10.18
CA ARG A 112 -25.67 -6.59 9.77
C ARG A 112 -26.84 -6.63 10.75
N PRO A 113 -27.20 -5.51 11.41
CA PRO A 113 -28.42 -5.49 12.18
C PRO A 113 -29.56 -5.90 11.24
N ARG A 114 -30.34 -6.91 11.63
CA ARG A 114 -31.53 -7.31 10.88
C ARG A 114 -32.41 -6.07 10.79
N SER A 115 -32.69 -5.59 9.59
CA SER A 115 -33.73 -4.56 9.43
C SER A 115 -35.06 -5.19 9.83
N ASP A 116 -35.91 -4.44 10.53
CA ASP A 116 -37.25 -4.89 10.89
C ASP A 116 -38.07 -5.32 9.65
N ASP A 117 -37.70 -4.81 8.47
CA ASP A 117 -38.24 -5.20 7.18
C ASP A 117 -38.00 -6.68 6.83
N GLU A 118 -36.85 -7.26 7.22
CA GLU A 118 -36.57 -8.69 6.99
C GLU A 118 -37.42 -9.59 7.90
N ILE A 119 -37.67 -9.15 9.13
CA ILE A 119 -38.54 -9.84 10.09
C ILE A 119 -39.99 -9.83 9.59
N ASN A 120 -40.47 -8.67 9.13
CA ASN A 120 -41.84 -8.52 8.63
C ASN A 120 -42.09 -9.23 7.29
N ARG A 121 -41.04 -9.43 6.49
CA ARG A 121 -41.12 -10.24 5.26
C ARG A 121 -41.19 -11.74 5.57
N LYS A 122 -40.34 -12.25 6.47
CA LYS A 122 -40.41 -13.66 6.93
C LYS A 122 -41.74 -14.03 7.59
N LYS A 123 -42.40 -13.08 8.28
CA LYS A 123 -43.75 -13.30 8.83
C LYS A 123 -44.85 -13.38 7.76
N ARG A 124 -44.68 -12.72 6.61
CA ARG A 124 -45.64 -12.77 5.50
C ARG A 124 -45.48 -14.04 4.65
N ASP A 125 -44.24 -14.51 4.49
CA ASP A 125 -43.94 -15.73 3.71
C ASP A 125 -44.22 -17.03 4.48
N ALA A 126 -44.47 -16.95 5.80
CA ALA A 126 -44.79 -18.08 6.68
C ALA A 126 -46.31 -18.26 6.92
N LYS A 127 -47.16 -17.55 6.18
CA LYS A 127 -48.62 -17.65 6.23
C LYS A 127 -49.16 -18.10 4.88
#